data_AF-A0A8T4TPP3-F1
#
_entry.id   AF-A0A8T4TPP3-F1
#
_cell.length_a   1.000
_cell.length_b   1.000
_cell.length_c   1.000
_cell.angle_alpha   90.00
_cell.angle_beta   90.00
_cell.angle_gamma   90.00
#
_symmetry.space_group_name_H-M   'P 1'
#
loop_
_entity.id
_entity.type
_entity.pdbx_description
1 polymer ?
#
loop_
_entity_poly.entity_id
_entity_poly.type
_entity_poly.pdbx_seq_one_letter_code
_entity_poly.pdbx_strand_id
1 'polypeptide(L)'
;MKIIVKEMDFLHTYRNKSLGLKSLSICRTNNWLPLKPSPLLASIIGHLLGDGSLSKDRMTGDFRFYGKIQNLDKIKLILETEFSLIPYSLYLHPNRGGYILRYNNAIFARILELAGVPRGNKLVSEFGVPGWIMKGDRDIKKSFLRAILSDEMENIRKVNRKSWDGLRFGMSKDNRKLDHLIDFLNQIRRLLSEFKIKTSEIFIRKDKFSRKDGIVTCAARFGIKVRIENRSLFCSHIGFDDDEKQKILYSSIFDK
;
A
#
# COMPACT_ATOMS: atom_id res chain seq x y z
N MET A 1 -9.21 -15.73 17.52
CA MET A 1 -8.74 -15.22 16.21
C MET A 1 -9.36 -13.85 15.97
N LYS A 2 -8.57 -12.81 15.66
CA LYS A 2 -9.06 -11.42 15.57
C LYS A 2 -9.81 -11.19 14.25
N ILE A 3 -11.05 -10.72 14.31
CA ILE A 3 -11.83 -10.31 13.13
C ILE A 3 -11.56 -8.82 12.87
N ILE A 4 -11.23 -8.46 11.63
CA ILE A 4 -10.95 -7.08 11.23
C ILE A 4 -12.11 -6.43 10.47
N VAL A 5 -12.95 -7.22 9.78
CA VAL A 5 -14.21 -6.75 9.21
C VAL A 5 -15.32 -7.71 9.64
N LYS A 6 -16.25 -7.20 10.44
CA LYS A 6 -17.42 -7.96 10.87
C LYS A 6 -18.52 -7.87 9.82
N GLU A 7 -19.36 -8.89 9.78
CA GLU A 7 -20.53 -8.91 8.88
C GLU A 7 -21.46 -7.72 9.12
N MET A 8 -21.64 -7.31 10.39
CA MET A 8 -22.47 -6.16 10.73
C MET A 8 -21.92 -4.84 10.17
N ASP A 9 -20.60 -4.64 10.25
CA ASP A 9 -19.94 -3.45 9.69
C ASP A 9 -20.11 -3.42 8.17
N PHE A 10 -20.02 -4.58 7.52
CA PHE A 10 -20.27 -4.73 6.09
C PHE A 10 -21.71 -4.37 5.72
N LEU A 11 -22.71 -4.86 6.47
CA LEU A 11 -24.12 -4.53 6.24
C LEU A 11 -24.40 -3.04 6.37
N HIS A 12 -23.75 -2.34 7.31
CA HIS A 12 -23.87 -0.89 7.48
C HIS A 12 -23.37 -0.07 6.28
N THR A 13 -22.59 -0.67 5.36
CA THR A 13 -22.20 0.02 4.13
C THR A 13 -23.36 0.15 3.13
N TYR A 14 -24.43 -0.63 3.28
CA TYR A 14 -25.58 -0.63 2.38
C TYR A 14 -26.73 0.21 2.93
N ARG A 15 -27.28 1.09 2.09
CA ARG A 15 -28.52 1.82 2.40
C ARG A 15 -29.74 0.90 2.36
N ASN A 16 -29.78 -0.03 1.40
CA ASN A 16 -30.85 -1.00 1.26
C ASN A 16 -30.45 -2.32 1.95
N LYS A 17 -31.18 -2.67 3.01
CA LYS A 17 -30.91 -3.86 3.83
C LYS A 17 -31.03 -5.17 3.05
N SER A 18 -31.98 -5.29 2.13
CA SER A 18 -32.15 -6.50 1.30
C SER A 18 -30.95 -6.73 0.39
N LEU A 19 -30.45 -5.67 -0.26
CA LEU A 19 -29.23 -5.74 -1.08
C LEU A 19 -27.99 -6.06 -0.23
N GLY A 20 -27.91 -5.50 0.98
CA GLY A 20 -26.85 -5.82 1.95
C GLY A 20 -26.83 -7.30 2.32
N LEU A 21 -28.00 -7.89 2.62
CA LEU A 21 -28.12 -9.31 2.96
C LEU A 21 -27.76 -10.22 1.77
N LYS A 22 -28.20 -9.88 0.55
CA LYS A 22 -27.80 -10.60 -0.68
C LYS A 22 -26.27 -10.56 -0.87
N SER A 23 -25.67 -9.39 -0.68
CA SER A 23 -24.21 -9.22 -0.80
C SER A 23 -23.45 -9.97 0.29
N LEU A 24 -23.97 -9.99 1.52
CA LEU A 24 -23.38 -10.76 2.62
C LEU A 24 -23.42 -12.27 2.35
N SER A 25 -24.48 -12.77 1.72
CA SER A 25 -24.54 -14.17 1.28
C SER A 25 -23.40 -14.50 0.33
N ILE A 26 -23.10 -13.62 -0.64
CA ILE A 26 -21.96 -13.78 -1.55
C ILE A 26 -20.64 -13.79 -0.78
N CYS A 27 -20.46 -12.87 0.19
CA CYS A 27 -19.26 -12.86 1.04
C CYS A 27 -19.08 -14.18 1.80
N ARG A 28 -20.16 -14.78 2.31
CA ARG A 28 -20.12 -16.07 3.02
C ARG A 28 -19.77 -17.21 2.09
N THR A 29 -20.40 -17.28 0.91
CA THR A 29 -20.10 -18.30 -0.11
C THR A 29 -18.63 -18.27 -0.54
N ASN A 30 -18.04 -17.08 -0.64
CA ASN A 30 -16.63 -16.92 -1.03
C ASN A 30 -15.67 -16.86 0.17
N ASN A 31 -16.15 -17.10 1.39
CA ASN A 31 -15.36 -17.00 2.64
C ASN A 31 -14.64 -15.65 2.84
N TRP A 32 -15.16 -14.55 2.28
CA TRP A 32 -14.60 -13.20 2.45
C TRP A 32 -14.91 -12.58 3.81
N LEU A 33 -16.03 -12.99 4.44
CA LEU A 33 -16.44 -12.49 5.74
C LEU A 33 -16.80 -13.64 6.70
N PRO A 34 -16.54 -13.49 8.02
CA PRO A 34 -15.83 -12.36 8.65
C PRO A 34 -14.34 -12.32 8.27
N LEU A 35 -13.84 -11.13 7.91
CA LEU A 35 -12.46 -10.99 7.41
C LEU A 35 -11.48 -11.11 8.57
N LYS A 36 -10.46 -11.95 8.37
CA LYS A 36 -9.34 -12.14 9.30
C LYS A 36 -8.09 -11.48 8.74
N PRO A 37 -7.18 -10.99 9.60
CA PRO A 37 -5.92 -10.44 9.14
C PRO A 37 -5.03 -11.57 8.61
N SER A 38 -4.34 -11.31 7.51
CA SER A 38 -3.29 -12.19 6.98
C SER A 38 -2.16 -11.35 6.38
N PRO A 39 -0.93 -11.89 6.29
CA PRO A 39 0.15 -11.22 5.58
C PRO A 39 -0.21 -10.88 4.13
N LEU A 40 -0.90 -11.79 3.42
CA LEU A 40 -1.32 -11.59 2.03
C LEU A 40 -2.32 -10.43 1.89
N LEU A 41 -3.31 -10.35 2.79
CA LEU A 41 -4.19 -9.19 2.84
C LEU A 41 -3.42 -7.90 3.15
N ALA A 42 -2.46 -7.94 4.08
CA ALA A 42 -1.65 -6.78 4.42
C ALA A 42 -0.81 -6.30 3.23
N SER A 43 -0.34 -7.24 2.38
CA SER A 43 0.32 -6.96 1.10
C SER A 43 -0.60 -6.21 0.13
N ILE A 44 -1.82 -6.74 -0.08
CA ILE A 44 -2.83 -6.11 -0.94
C ILE A 44 -3.16 -4.69 -0.49
N ILE A 45 -3.35 -4.49 0.82
CA ILE A 45 -3.62 -3.17 1.39
C ILE A 45 -2.41 -2.24 1.21
N GLY A 46 -1.18 -2.75 1.37
CA GLY A 46 0.06 -2.01 1.11
C GLY A 46 0.10 -1.44 -0.30
N HIS A 47 -0.14 -2.28 -1.31
CA HIS A 47 -0.18 -1.82 -2.71
C HIS A 47 -1.33 -0.86 -3.00
N LEU A 48 -2.51 -1.08 -2.41
CA LEU A 48 -3.63 -0.13 -2.57
C LEU A 48 -3.33 1.25 -1.97
N LEU A 49 -2.56 1.29 -0.88
CA LEU A 49 -2.11 2.56 -0.28
C LEU A 49 -0.95 3.19 -1.05
N GLY A 50 -0.07 2.42 -1.68
CA GLY A 50 0.99 2.87 -2.59
C GLY A 50 0.48 3.14 -4.01
N ASP A 51 0.84 2.27 -4.97
CA ASP A 51 0.50 2.42 -6.39
C ASP A 51 -0.84 1.77 -6.76
N GLY A 52 -1.84 1.90 -5.89
CA GLY A 52 -3.19 1.43 -6.15
C GLY A 52 -4.26 2.48 -5.90
N SER A 53 -5.51 2.14 -6.21
CA SER A 53 -6.66 3.01 -5.97
C SER A 53 -7.94 2.22 -5.72
N LEU A 54 -8.84 2.84 -4.96
CA LEU A 54 -10.20 2.37 -4.71
C LEU A 54 -11.17 3.47 -5.14
N SER A 55 -12.14 3.14 -5.97
CA SER A 55 -13.08 4.13 -6.52
C SER A 55 -13.91 4.82 -5.43
N LYS A 56 -14.16 6.11 -5.65
CA LYS A 56 -15.08 6.90 -4.83
C LYS A 56 -16.51 6.35 -4.90
N ASP A 57 -16.89 5.83 -6.06
CA ASP A 57 -18.22 5.26 -6.26
C ASP A 57 -18.31 3.83 -5.71
N ARG A 58 -19.27 3.63 -4.79
CA ARG A 58 -19.59 2.35 -4.17
C ARG A 58 -20.36 1.41 -5.10
N MET A 59 -20.97 1.92 -6.16
CA MET A 59 -21.72 1.12 -7.13
C MET A 59 -20.79 0.48 -8.15
N THR A 60 -19.86 1.26 -8.71
CA THR A 60 -18.85 0.72 -9.62
C THR A 60 -17.94 -0.27 -8.90
N GLY A 61 -17.51 0.01 -7.65
CA GLY A 61 -16.72 -0.99 -6.92
C GLY A 61 -15.35 -1.27 -7.52
N ASP A 62 -14.83 -0.28 -8.24
CA ASP A 62 -13.60 -0.40 -9.01
C ASP A 62 -12.39 -0.24 -8.09
N PHE A 63 -11.44 -1.16 -8.20
CA PHE A 63 -10.12 -1.00 -7.58
C PHE A 63 -9.02 -1.45 -8.54
N ARG A 64 -7.89 -0.75 -8.47
CA ARG A 64 -6.82 -0.86 -9.46
C ARG A 64 -5.46 -0.91 -8.78
N PHE A 65 -4.55 -1.63 -9.43
CA PHE A 65 -3.12 -1.63 -9.13
C PHE A 65 -2.37 -1.17 -10.37
N TYR A 66 -1.32 -0.39 -10.16
CA TYR A 66 -0.47 0.17 -11.20
C TYR A 66 0.95 -0.37 -11.03
N GLY A 67 1.64 -0.69 -12.13
CA GLY A 67 3.03 -1.13 -12.03
C GLY A 67 3.54 -1.95 -13.20
N LYS A 68 4.67 -2.62 -13.01
CA LYS A 68 5.23 -3.58 -13.97
C LYS A 68 4.40 -4.86 -13.99
N ILE A 69 4.32 -5.51 -15.15
CA ILE A 69 3.50 -6.72 -15.34
C ILE A 69 3.86 -7.83 -14.33
N GLN A 70 5.16 -8.03 -14.06
CA GLN A 70 5.64 -9.06 -13.14
C GLN A 70 5.16 -8.83 -11.70
N ASN A 71 5.11 -7.57 -11.24
CA ASN A 71 4.61 -7.24 -9.91
C ASN A 71 3.09 -7.39 -9.86
N LEU A 72 2.38 -6.98 -10.92
CA LEU A 72 0.93 -7.14 -11.02
C LEU A 72 0.51 -8.61 -11.07
N ASP A 73 1.28 -9.49 -11.70
CA ASP A 73 1.01 -10.94 -11.72
C ASP A 73 1.09 -11.55 -10.31
N LYS A 74 2.02 -11.10 -9.46
CA LYS A 74 2.08 -11.51 -8.04
C LYS A 74 0.81 -11.08 -7.28
N ILE A 75 0.35 -9.83 -7.48
CA ILE A 75 -0.89 -9.32 -6.88
C ILE A 75 -2.11 -10.08 -7.40
N LYS A 76 -2.18 -10.32 -8.70
CA LYS A 76 -3.25 -11.07 -9.36
C LYS A 76 -3.34 -12.48 -8.79
N LEU A 77 -2.21 -13.19 -8.68
CA LEU A 77 -2.18 -14.54 -8.14
C LEU A 77 -2.75 -14.58 -6.71
N ILE A 78 -2.37 -13.65 -5.84
CA ILE A 78 -2.93 -13.57 -4.47
C ILE A 78 -4.45 -13.36 -4.49
N LEU A 79 -4.94 -12.43 -5.33
CA LEU A 79 -6.37 -12.14 -5.41
C LEU A 79 -7.18 -13.31 -5.97
N GLU A 80 -6.61 -14.05 -6.93
CA GLU A 80 -7.22 -15.24 -7.51
C GLU A 80 -7.22 -16.41 -6.52
N THR A 81 -6.09 -16.70 -5.86
CA THR A 81 -5.97 -17.89 -5.00
C THR A 81 -6.61 -17.69 -3.62
N GLU A 82 -6.42 -16.52 -2.99
CA GLU A 82 -6.88 -16.29 -1.62
C GLU A 82 -8.31 -15.76 -1.55
N PHE A 83 -8.76 -15.05 -2.59
CA PHE A 83 -10.04 -14.38 -2.61
C PHE A 83 -10.94 -14.79 -3.78
N SER A 84 -10.50 -15.69 -4.65
CA SER A 84 -11.27 -16.13 -5.82
C SER A 84 -11.75 -14.96 -6.69
N LEU A 85 -10.96 -13.90 -6.75
CA LEU A 85 -11.26 -12.70 -7.53
C LEU A 85 -10.59 -12.79 -8.89
N ILE A 86 -11.39 -12.67 -9.95
CA ILE A 86 -10.92 -12.63 -11.32
C ILE A 86 -10.77 -11.15 -11.74
N PRO A 87 -9.64 -10.75 -12.34
CA PRO A 87 -9.48 -9.39 -12.83
C PRO A 87 -10.50 -9.07 -13.91
N TYR A 88 -11.04 -7.86 -13.87
CA TYR A 88 -11.90 -7.35 -14.94
C TYR A 88 -11.09 -7.08 -16.22
N SER A 89 -9.87 -6.53 -16.06
CA SER A 89 -8.98 -6.27 -17.19
C SER A 89 -7.54 -6.06 -16.73
N LEU A 90 -6.59 -6.36 -17.61
CA LEU A 90 -5.17 -6.04 -17.48
C LEU A 90 -4.69 -5.41 -18.78
N TYR A 91 -4.22 -4.16 -18.73
CA TYR A 91 -3.89 -3.40 -19.96
C TYR A 91 -2.78 -2.37 -19.71
N LEU A 92 -2.13 -1.91 -20.78
CA LEU A 92 -1.06 -0.91 -20.71
C LEU A 92 -1.60 0.44 -20.19
N HIS A 93 -0.88 1.07 -19.27
CA HIS A 93 -1.25 2.39 -18.78
C HIS A 93 -1.04 3.43 -19.90
N PRO A 94 -2.09 4.18 -20.31
CA PRO A 94 -2.04 5.01 -21.51
C PRO A 94 -1.06 6.19 -21.46
N ASN A 95 -0.61 6.62 -20.28
CA ASN A 95 0.06 7.90 -20.06
C ASN A 95 1.28 7.83 -19.11
N ARG A 96 1.64 6.66 -18.58
CA ARG A 96 2.63 6.55 -17.48
C ARG A 96 3.68 5.45 -17.66
N GLY A 97 3.61 4.67 -18.75
CA GLY A 97 4.33 3.41 -18.83
C GLY A 97 3.83 2.39 -17.80
N GLY A 98 4.11 1.11 -18.02
CA GLY A 98 3.59 0.04 -17.15
C GLY A 98 2.13 -0.33 -17.44
N TYR A 99 1.51 -1.08 -16.53
CA TYR A 99 0.22 -1.73 -16.70
C TYR A 99 -0.76 -1.35 -15.60
N ILE A 100 -2.04 -1.55 -15.89
CA ILE A 100 -3.17 -1.39 -14.97
C ILE A 100 -3.84 -2.75 -14.80
N LEU A 101 -3.82 -3.28 -13.58
CA LEU A 101 -4.62 -4.43 -13.19
C LEU A 101 -5.89 -3.91 -12.52
N ARG A 102 -7.05 -4.18 -13.13
CA ARG A 102 -8.34 -3.62 -12.72
C ARG A 102 -9.29 -4.72 -12.30
N TYR A 103 -9.97 -4.49 -11.18
CA TYR A 103 -11.08 -5.31 -10.69
C TYR A 103 -12.35 -4.45 -10.60
N ASN A 104 -13.47 -5.07 -10.91
CA ASN A 104 -14.79 -4.46 -10.84
C ASN A 104 -15.68 -5.31 -9.92
N ASN A 105 -15.58 -5.09 -8.61
CA ASN A 105 -16.31 -5.86 -7.62
C ASN A 105 -16.71 -4.97 -6.43
N ALA A 106 -17.96 -4.47 -6.47
CA ALA A 106 -18.51 -3.58 -5.44
C ALA A 106 -18.58 -4.18 -4.05
N ILE A 107 -18.78 -5.50 -3.94
CA ILE A 107 -18.81 -6.21 -2.67
C ILE A 107 -17.42 -6.19 -2.04
N PHE A 108 -16.42 -6.65 -2.78
CA PHE A 108 -15.05 -6.72 -2.27
C PHE A 108 -14.43 -5.33 -2.05
N ALA A 109 -14.75 -4.34 -2.89
CA ALA A 109 -14.36 -2.95 -2.70
C ALA A 109 -14.83 -2.37 -1.35
N ARG A 110 -16.01 -2.79 -0.85
CA ARG A 110 -16.50 -2.40 0.50
C ARG A 110 -15.71 -3.08 1.61
N ILE A 111 -15.30 -4.33 1.39
CA ILE A 111 -14.44 -5.06 2.33
C ILE A 111 -13.07 -4.36 2.43
N LEU A 112 -12.47 -3.96 1.30
CA LEU A 112 -11.22 -3.20 1.27
C LEU A 112 -11.33 -1.84 1.96
N GLU A 113 -12.45 -1.13 1.77
CA GLU A 113 -12.74 0.11 2.49
C GLU A 113 -12.77 -0.11 4.01
N LEU A 114 -13.51 -1.12 4.48
CA LEU A 114 -13.58 -1.48 5.90
C LEU A 114 -12.25 -1.99 6.46
N ALA A 115 -11.42 -2.61 5.61
CA ALA A 115 -10.07 -3.04 5.98
C ALA A 115 -9.07 -1.86 6.08
N GLY A 116 -9.47 -0.64 5.67
CA GLY A 116 -8.72 0.60 5.89
C GLY A 116 -8.20 1.27 4.61
N VAL A 117 -8.64 0.86 3.42
CA VAL A 117 -8.28 1.55 2.16
C VAL A 117 -9.20 2.75 1.93
N PRO A 118 -8.66 3.98 1.83
CA PRO A 118 -9.47 5.16 1.55
C PRO A 118 -10.05 5.12 0.14
N ARG A 119 -11.30 5.56 -0.01
CA ARG A 119 -11.93 5.76 -1.32
C ARG A 119 -11.49 7.05 -1.98
N GLY A 120 -11.43 7.01 -3.30
CA GLY A 120 -11.22 8.17 -4.15
C GLY A 120 -9.79 8.71 -4.10
N ASN A 121 -9.66 10.04 -4.20
CA ASN A 121 -8.37 10.68 -4.34
C ASN A 121 -7.61 10.72 -3.00
N LYS A 122 -6.64 9.82 -2.85
CA LYS A 122 -5.74 9.72 -1.68
C LYS A 122 -5.02 11.02 -1.32
N LEU A 123 -4.78 11.91 -2.29
CA LEU A 123 -4.13 13.20 -2.06
C LEU A 123 -4.98 14.16 -1.22
N VAL A 124 -6.30 13.99 -1.23
CA VAL A 124 -7.24 14.81 -0.43
C VAL A 124 -7.97 14.01 0.63
N SER A 125 -7.70 12.71 0.78
CA SER A 125 -8.31 11.86 1.80
C SER A 125 -7.36 11.68 2.98
N GLU A 126 -7.87 11.71 4.20
CA GLU A 126 -7.12 11.34 5.40
C GLU A 126 -7.07 9.82 5.50
N PHE A 127 -5.88 9.27 5.72
CA PHE A 127 -5.68 7.84 5.94
C PHE A 127 -4.38 7.63 6.70
N GLY A 128 -4.30 6.50 7.40
CA GLY A 128 -3.11 6.02 8.07
C GLY A 128 -2.89 4.55 7.78
N VAL A 129 -1.90 3.94 8.43
CA VAL A 129 -1.76 2.49 8.46
C VAL A 129 -2.95 1.90 9.24
N PRO A 130 -3.68 0.93 8.68
CA PRO A 130 -4.80 0.30 9.37
C PRO A 130 -4.41 -0.22 10.75
N GLY A 131 -5.27 0.02 11.75
CA GLY A 131 -4.95 -0.32 13.15
C GLY A 131 -4.70 -1.82 13.38
N TRP A 132 -5.27 -2.69 12.54
CA TRP A 132 -5.00 -4.12 12.60
C TRP A 132 -3.63 -4.52 12.05
N ILE A 133 -3.05 -3.73 11.14
CA ILE A 133 -1.66 -3.89 10.67
C ILE A 133 -0.71 -3.32 11.74
N MET A 134 -1.00 -2.13 12.28
CA MET A 134 -0.19 -1.53 13.34
C MET A 134 -0.05 -2.43 14.58
N LYS A 135 -1.12 -3.18 14.90
CA LYS A 135 -1.17 -4.13 16.02
C LYS A 135 -1.00 -5.59 15.58
N GLY A 136 -0.68 -5.83 14.30
CA GLY A 136 -0.51 -7.16 13.74
C GLY A 136 0.74 -7.85 14.28
N ASP A 137 0.87 -9.13 14.00
CA ASP A 137 2.13 -9.83 14.22
C ASP A 137 3.22 -9.31 13.26
N ARG A 138 4.42 -9.85 13.45
CA ARG A 138 5.60 -9.47 12.68
C ARG A 138 5.44 -9.73 11.19
N ASP A 139 4.74 -10.78 10.77
CA ASP A 139 4.60 -11.14 9.36
C ASP A 139 3.57 -10.26 8.64
N ILE A 140 2.47 -9.88 9.32
CA ILE A 140 1.51 -8.88 8.83
C ILE A 140 2.22 -7.54 8.60
N LYS A 141 2.98 -7.06 9.58
CA LYS A 141 3.70 -5.79 9.49
C LYS A 141 4.75 -5.83 8.38
N LYS A 142 5.50 -6.93 8.30
CA LYS A 142 6.50 -7.16 7.26
C LYS A 142 5.89 -7.13 5.86
N SER A 143 4.79 -7.85 5.64
CA SER A 143 4.16 -7.94 4.32
C SER A 143 3.59 -6.60 3.88
N PHE A 144 2.96 -5.85 4.79
CA PHE A 144 2.50 -4.50 4.51
C PHE A 144 3.65 -3.56 4.13
N LEU A 145 4.72 -3.55 4.95
CA LEU A 145 5.90 -2.72 4.69
C LEU A 145 6.55 -3.07 3.36
N ARG A 146 6.71 -4.35 3.04
CA ARG A 146 7.30 -4.78 1.77
C ARG A 146 6.53 -4.21 0.58
N ALA A 147 5.21 -4.41 0.55
CA ALA A 147 4.35 -3.95 -0.54
C ALA A 147 4.39 -2.43 -0.73
N ILE A 148 4.16 -1.66 0.34
CA ILE A 148 4.08 -0.20 0.21
C ILE A 148 5.45 0.44 -0.10
N LEU A 149 6.54 -0.14 0.41
CA LEU A 149 7.88 0.35 0.12
C LEU A 149 8.31 -0.01 -1.29
N SER A 150 7.90 -1.16 -1.83
CA SER A 150 8.14 -1.49 -3.23
C SER A 150 7.54 -0.48 -4.19
N ASP A 151 6.34 0.01 -3.90
CA ASP A 151 5.65 0.99 -4.74
C ASP A 151 6.33 2.37 -4.63
N GLU A 152 6.41 2.90 -3.41
CA GLU A 152 6.68 4.34 -3.20
C GLU A 152 8.14 4.66 -2.84
N MET A 153 8.98 3.68 -2.50
CA MET A 153 10.37 3.95 -2.11
C MET A 153 11.27 4.12 -3.33
N GLU A 154 12.09 5.18 -3.30
CA GLU A 154 13.19 5.39 -4.25
C GLU A 154 14.19 4.22 -4.20
N ASN A 155 14.68 3.79 -5.36
CA ASN A 155 15.74 2.80 -5.45
C ASN A 155 17.00 3.28 -4.72
N ILE A 156 17.72 2.33 -4.12
CA ILE A 156 19.08 2.58 -3.70
C ILE A 156 19.98 2.74 -4.94
N ARG A 157 20.95 3.66 -4.85
CA ARG A 157 21.91 3.96 -5.90
C ARG A 157 23.30 4.19 -5.33
N LYS A 158 24.32 3.80 -6.08
CA LYS A 158 25.72 4.06 -5.74
C LYS A 158 26.03 5.50 -6.16
N VAL A 159 26.49 6.34 -5.24
CA VAL A 159 26.82 7.76 -5.54
C VAL A 159 28.29 7.89 -5.91
N ASN A 160 29.16 7.16 -5.22
CA ASN A 160 30.57 7.03 -5.55
C ASN A 160 31.07 5.68 -5.06
N ARG A 161 32.38 5.40 -5.25
CA ARG A 161 32.99 4.12 -4.86
C ARG A 161 32.69 3.70 -3.41
N LYS A 162 32.51 4.65 -2.49
CA LYS A 162 32.41 4.41 -1.04
C LYS A 162 31.03 4.72 -0.45
N SER A 163 30.06 5.18 -1.23
CA SER A 163 28.78 5.67 -0.68
C SER A 163 27.56 5.34 -1.53
N TRP A 164 26.47 5.15 -0.80
CA TRP A 164 25.15 4.82 -1.31
C TRP A 164 24.16 5.91 -0.90
N ASP A 165 23.12 6.08 -1.71
CA ASP A 165 22.00 6.99 -1.45
C ASP A 165 20.69 6.38 -1.98
N GLY A 166 19.56 7.00 -1.68
CA GLY A 166 18.23 6.51 -2.04
C GLY A 166 17.49 5.97 -0.82
N LEU A 167 16.64 4.95 -1.03
CA LEU A 167 15.76 4.38 0.00
C LEU A 167 14.92 5.45 0.71
N ARG A 168 14.44 6.43 -0.05
CA ARG A 168 13.56 7.49 0.44
C ARG A 168 12.13 7.10 0.18
N PHE A 169 11.33 7.08 1.24
CA PHE A 169 9.88 6.91 1.17
C PHE A 169 9.23 8.25 1.41
N GLY A 170 8.33 8.63 0.52
CA GLY A 170 7.57 9.85 0.67
C GLY A 170 6.35 9.86 -0.22
N MET A 171 5.36 10.63 0.19
CA MET A 171 4.15 10.83 -0.59
C MET A 171 3.85 12.33 -0.67
N SER A 172 3.01 12.69 -1.63
CA SER A 172 2.43 14.03 -1.71
C SER A 172 1.05 14.05 -1.05
N LYS A 173 0.62 15.20 -0.55
CA LYS A 173 -0.74 15.42 -0.07
C LYS A 173 -1.17 16.86 -0.26
N ASP A 174 -2.46 17.11 -0.24
CA ASP A 174 -3.00 18.46 -0.07
C ASP A 174 -2.31 19.14 1.12
N ASN A 175 -1.83 20.37 0.94
CA ASN A 175 -1.11 21.11 1.97
C ASN A 175 -1.92 21.26 3.27
N ARG A 176 -3.26 21.26 3.19
CA ARG A 176 -4.17 21.31 4.35
C ARG A 176 -4.20 20.00 5.16
N LYS A 177 -3.64 18.91 4.61
CA LYS A 177 -3.61 17.57 5.20
C LYS A 177 -2.18 17.09 5.49
N LEU A 178 -1.24 18.03 5.61
CA LEU A 178 0.17 17.72 5.81
C LEU A 178 0.43 17.01 7.14
N ASP A 179 -0.27 17.39 8.21
CA ASP A 179 -0.14 16.74 9.52
C ASP A 179 -0.53 15.25 9.45
N HIS A 180 -1.62 14.94 8.74
CA HIS A 180 -2.00 13.54 8.51
C HIS A 180 -0.99 12.76 7.67
N LEU A 181 -0.30 13.41 6.73
CA LEU A 181 0.80 12.78 6.01
C LEU A 181 1.98 12.51 6.95
N ILE A 182 2.32 13.45 7.83
CA ILE A 182 3.39 13.29 8.83
C ILE A 182 3.06 12.13 9.79
N ASP A 183 1.82 12.03 10.25
CA ASP A 183 1.35 10.93 11.10
C ASP A 183 1.49 9.58 10.40
N PHE A 184 1.06 9.49 9.14
CA PHE A 184 1.21 8.29 8.35
C PHE A 184 2.69 7.89 8.18
N LEU A 185 3.56 8.83 7.83
CA LEU A 185 5.00 8.59 7.71
C LEU A 185 5.60 8.12 9.03
N ASN A 186 5.19 8.70 10.16
CA ASN A 186 5.63 8.27 11.50
C ASN A 186 5.13 6.86 11.84
N GLN A 187 3.93 6.45 11.39
CA GLN A 187 3.45 5.07 11.53
C GLN A 187 4.35 4.10 10.75
N ILE A 188 4.72 4.40 9.51
CA ILE A 188 5.65 3.57 8.73
C ILE A 188 7.02 3.49 9.42
N ARG A 189 7.57 4.61 9.89
CA ARG A 189 8.84 4.65 10.63
C ARG A 189 8.79 3.79 11.90
N ARG A 190 7.67 3.83 12.63
CA ARG A 190 7.46 3.02 13.84
C ARG A 190 7.46 1.53 13.51
N LEU A 191 6.75 1.12 12.47
CA LEU A 191 6.78 -0.27 12.01
C LEU A 191 8.19 -0.72 11.63
N LEU A 192 8.94 0.09 10.86
CA LEU A 192 10.33 -0.20 10.52
C LEU A 192 11.23 -0.35 11.75
N SER A 193 11.00 0.46 12.79
CA SER A 193 11.79 0.41 14.02
C SER A 193 11.62 -0.91 14.79
N GLU A 194 10.47 -1.59 14.68
CA GLU A 194 10.27 -2.92 15.27
C GLU A 194 11.18 -3.99 14.63
N PHE A 195 11.62 -3.77 13.39
CA PHE A 195 12.63 -4.60 12.70
C PHE A 195 14.05 -4.07 12.90
N LYS A 196 14.25 -3.14 13.85
CA LYS A 196 15.51 -2.46 14.15
C LYS A 196 16.07 -1.65 12.96
N ILE A 197 15.23 -1.32 11.98
CA ILE A 197 15.61 -0.54 10.80
C ILE A 197 15.53 0.95 11.16
N LYS A 198 16.68 1.62 11.07
CA LYS A 198 16.84 3.05 11.38
C LYS A 198 16.43 3.91 10.18
N THR A 199 15.68 4.96 10.46
CA THR A 199 15.24 5.96 9.48
C THR A 199 15.77 7.35 9.85
N SER A 200 15.85 8.26 8.86
CA SER A 200 16.04 9.69 9.11
C SER A 200 14.76 10.29 9.69
N GLU A 201 14.87 11.53 10.18
CA GLU A 201 13.67 12.34 10.44
C GLU A 201 12.87 12.60 9.16
N ILE A 202 11.59 12.92 9.36
CA ILE A 202 10.71 13.34 8.27
C ILE A 202 11.15 14.73 7.80
N PHE A 203 11.30 14.86 6.50
CA PHE A 203 11.61 16.08 5.81
C PHE A 203 10.41 16.50 4.94
N ILE A 204 9.93 17.72 5.14
CA ILE A 204 8.89 18.34 4.32
C ILE A 204 9.57 19.08 3.17
N ARG A 205 9.18 18.77 1.93
CA ARG A 205 9.69 19.49 0.76
C ARG A 205 9.14 20.91 0.76
N LYS A 206 10.04 21.87 0.53
CA LYS A 206 9.67 23.29 0.39
C LYS A 206 8.80 23.54 -0.86
N ASP A 207 9.05 22.78 -1.91
CA ASP A 207 8.33 22.92 -3.18
C ASP A 207 6.85 22.55 -3.01
N LYS A 208 5.99 23.43 -3.50
CA LYS A 208 4.56 23.20 -3.61
C LYS A 208 4.19 23.04 -5.08
N PHE A 209 3.26 22.14 -5.35
CA PHE A 209 2.78 21.90 -6.71
C PHE A 209 1.29 22.25 -6.81
N SER A 210 0.96 23.18 -7.70
CA SER A 210 -0.42 23.54 -8.01
C SER A 210 -0.96 22.62 -9.09
N ARG A 211 -2.01 21.86 -8.75
CA ARG A 211 -2.70 20.99 -9.69
C ARG A 211 -3.69 21.78 -10.56
N LYS A 212 -4.13 21.16 -11.66
CA LYS A 212 -5.15 21.72 -12.57
C LYS A 212 -6.50 21.99 -11.90
N ASP A 213 -6.81 21.29 -10.80
CA ASP A 213 -8.03 21.48 -10.00
C ASP A 213 -7.88 22.53 -8.89
N GLY A 214 -6.79 23.31 -8.90
CA GLY A 214 -6.51 24.37 -7.92
C GLY A 214 -5.95 23.87 -6.58
N ILE A 215 -5.84 22.55 -6.39
CA ILE A 215 -5.31 21.98 -5.14
C ILE A 215 -3.78 22.11 -5.13
N VAL A 216 -3.27 22.73 -4.06
CA VAL A 216 -1.83 22.83 -3.81
C VAL A 216 -1.38 21.63 -2.97
N THR A 217 -0.46 20.85 -3.52
CA THR A 217 0.13 19.69 -2.85
C THR A 217 1.54 19.97 -2.35
N CYS A 218 1.87 19.40 -1.20
CA CYS A 218 3.20 19.37 -0.61
C CYS A 218 3.61 17.90 -0.38
N ALA A 219 4.90 17.62 -0.48
CA ALA A 219 5.42 16.27 -0.27
C ALA A 219 6.25 16.22 1.01
N ALA A 220 6.15 15.11 1.74
CA ALA A 220 7.00 14.81 2.88
C ALA A 220 7.60 13.42 2.71
N ARG A 221 8.82 13.23 3.21
CA ARG A 221 9.57 11.98 3.06
C ARG A 221 10.51 11.72 4.23
N PHE A 222 10.87 10.47 4.44
CA PHE A 222 12.04 10.08 5.24
C PHE A 222 12.90 9.10 4.44
N GLY A 223 14.14 8.87 4.86
CA GLY A 223 15.03 7.86 4.28
C GLY A 223 15.30 6.72 5.25
N ILE A 224 15.41 5.49 4.76
CA ILE A 224 16.11 4.43 5.50
C ILE A 224 17.60 4.80 5.52
N LYS A 225 18.24 4.77 6.69
CA LYS A 225 19.66 5.10 6.79
C LYS A 225 20.48 4.09 5.99
N VAL A 226 21.30 4.58 5.08
CA VAL A 226 22.05 3.77 4.11
C VAL A 226 23.38 3.23 4.65
N ARG A 227 23.57 3.08 5.97
CA ARG A 227 24.75 2.36 6.48
C ARG A 227 24.58 0.85 6.24
N ILE A 228 25.68 0.16 5.95
CA ILE A 228 25.64 -1.25 5.51
C ILE A 228 24.87 -2.15 6.48
N GLU A 229 25.07 -2.00 7.79
CA GLU A 229 24.37 -2.80 8.80
C GLU A 229 22.85 -2.61 8.74
N ASN A 230 22.42 -1.36 8.52
CA ASN A 230 21.01 -1.02 8.41
C ASN A 230 20.40 -1.47 7.09
N ARG A 231 21.16 -1.42 5.98
CA ARG A 231 20.75 -1.98 4.69
C ARG A 231 20.59 -3.49 4.77
N SER A 232 21.53 -4.18 5.43
CA SER A 232 21.45 -5.63 5.65
C SER A 232 20.22 -6.00 6.47
N LEU A 233 19.90 -5.25 7.54
CA LEU A 233 18.67 -5.44 8.30
C LEU A 233 17.43 -5.22 7.44
N PHE A 234 17.39 -4.17 6.62
CA PHE A 234 16.26 -3.90 5.73
C PHE A 234 16.08 -5.04 4.71
N CYS A 235 17.16 -5.47 4.06
CA CYS A 235 17.14 -6.52 3.04
C CYS A 235 16.70 -7.88 3.60
N SER A 236 17.18 -8.26 4.80
CA SER A 236 16.85 -9.56 5.40
C SER A 236 15.43 -9.61 5.99
N HIS A 237 14.96 -8.50 6.55
CA HIS A 237 13.68 -8.45 7.23
C HIS A 237 12.52 -8.09 6.31
N ILE A 238 12.67 -7.05 5.50
CA ILE A 238 11.59 -6.46 4.71
C ILE A 238 11.90 -6.62 3.23
N GLY A 239 12.93 -5.94 2.71
CA GLY A 239 13.27 -5.92 1.29
C GLY A 239 12.15 -5.35 0.41
N PHE A 240 12.19 -5.69 -0.87
CA PHE A 240 11.19 -5.35 -1.88
C PHE A 240 10.59 -6.62 -2.48
N ASP A 241 9.36 -6.52 -2.95
CA ASP A 241 8.72 -7.50 -3.85
C ASP A 241 8.98 -7.24 -5.34
N ASP A 242 9.52 -6.06 -5.69
CA ASP A 242 10.04 -5.76 -7.02
C ASP A 242 11.43 -6.39 -7.16
N ASP A 243 11.56 -7.32 -8.11
CA ASP A 243 12.76 -8.15 -8.25
C ASP A 243 14.00 -7.33 -8.65
N GLU A 244 13.83 -6.27 -9.44
CA GLU A 244 14.92 -5.37 -9.81
C GLU A 244 15.37 -4.53 -8.61
N LYS A 245 14.42 -3.91 -7.89
CA LYS A 245 14.74 -3.14 -6.67
C LYS A 245 15.43 -4.03 -5.64
N GLN A 246 14.93 -5.26 -5.46
CA GLN A 246 15.49 -6.23 -4.52
C GLN A 246 16.90 -6.66 -4.92
N LYS A 247 17.14 -6.91 -6.21
CA LYS A 247 18.48 -7.24 -6.73
C LYS A 247 19.47 -6.10 -6.47
N ILE A 248 19.08 -4.86 -6.77
CA ILE A 248 19.93 -3.69 -6.54
C ILE A 248 20.22 -3.50 -5.03
N LEU A 249 19.20 -3.68 -4.18
CA LEU A 249 19.37 -3.65 -2.72
C LEU A 249 20.36 -4.73 -2.25
N TYR A 250 20.22 -5.95 -2.73
CA TYR A 250 21.10 -7.04 -2.38
C TYR A 250 22.55 -6.74 -2.80
N SER A 251 22.78 -6.34 -4.06
CA SER A 251 24.11 -5.96 -4.55
C SER A 251 24.73 -4.82 -3.73
N SER A 252 23.93 -3.87 -3.25
CA SER A 252 24.41 -2.75 -2.42
C SER A 252 25.04 -3.17 -1.09
N ILE A 253 24.81 -4.40 -0.62
CA ILE A 253 25.36 -4.91 0.63
C ILE A 253 26.76 -5.50 0.43
N PHE A 254 27.05 -6.04 -0.75
CA PHE A 254 28.32 -6.75 -1.03
C PHE A 254 29.36 -5.89 -1.76
N ASP A 255 28.90 -4.86 -2.48
CA ASP A 255 29.78 -3.87 -3.12
C ASP A 255 30.40 -2.93 -2.06
N LYS A 256 31.66 -3.19 -1.70
CA LYS A 256 32.47 -2.34 -0.83
C LYS A 256 33.05 -1.12 -1.55
#